data_AF-A0A7A2LHD9-F1
#
_entry.id   AF-A0A7A2LHD9-F1
#
_cell.length_a   1.000
_cell.length_b   1.000
_cell.length_c   1.000
_cell.angle_alpha   90.00
_cell.angle_beta   90.00
_cell.angle_gamma   90.00
#
_symmetry.space_group_name_H-M   'P 1'
#
loop_
_entity.id
_entity.type
_entity.pdbx_description
1 polymer ?
#
loop_
_entity_poly.entity_id
_entity_poly.type
_entity_poly.pdbx_seq_one_letter_code
_entity_poly.pdbx_strand_id
1 'polypeptide(L)'
;NESFLAGYGAAQAVPGPLFTFAAFLGASMNTAPSGWIGGIVCLLAIFAPSFLLVVGSMPFWERLRRNTGIQAALAGINAAVVGLLLAALYQPVWTSAIFQPQDFGLALVALVALMFWKLPPWLVVLGSGAAGWLLSVAL
;
A
#
# COMPACT_ATOMS: atom_id res chain seq x y z
N ASN A 1 -7.90 -2.10 -19.96
CA ASN A 1 -7.28 -2.73 -18.78
C ASN A 1 -5.79 -2.41 -18.64
N GLU A 2 -5.09 -2.06 -19.72
CA GLU A 2 -3.66 -1.71 -19.68
C GLU A 2 -3.36 -0.44 -18.85
N SER A 3 -4.15 0.62 -19.00
CA SER A 3 -3.97 1.86 -18.22
C SER A 3 -4.13 1.66 -16.71
N PHE A 4 -5.00 0.73 -16.30
CA PHE A 4 -5.18 0.36 -14.89
C PHE A 4 -3.93 -0.33 -14.36
N LEU A 5 -3.42 -1.34 -15.07
CA LEU A 5 -2.23 -2.08 -14.66
C LEU A 5 -0.98 -1.18 -14.64
N ALA A 6 -0.84 -0.30 -15.63
CA ALA A 6 0.25 0.68 -15.69
C ALA A 6 0.18 1.67 -14.52
N GLY A 7 -1.00 2.24 -14.24
CA GLY A 7 -1.19 3.13 -13.11
C GLY A 7 -0.98 2.44 -11.76
N TYR A 8 -1.42 1.19 -11.63
CA TYR A 8 -1.27 0.38 -10.41
C TYR A 8 0.21 0.04 -10.16
N GLY A 9 0.96 -0.32 -11.19
CA GLY A 9 2.41 -0.54 -11.11
C GLY A 9 3.17 0.74 -10.75
N ALA A 10 2.80 1.87 -11.35
CA ALA A 10 3.40 3.17 -11.01
C ALA A 10 3.08 3.58 -9.57
N ALA A 11 1.85 3.38 -9.10
CA ALA A 11 1.45 3.69 -7.73
C ALA A 11 2.19 2.82 -6.69
N GLN A 12 2.49 1.56 -7.02
CA GLN A 12 3.29 0.69 -6.17
C GLN A 12 4.79 1.04 -6.15
N ALA A 13 5.29 1.73 -7.16
CA ALA A 13 6.69 2.15 -7.22
C ALA A 13 6.97 3.43 -6.42
N VAL A 14 5.95 4.26 -6.17
CA VAL A 14 6.08 5.53 -5.47
C VAL A 14 5.73 5.36 -3.98
N PRO A 15 6.60 5.81 -3.05
CA PRO A 15 6.26 5.82 -1.63
C PRO A 15 5.10 6.80 -1.38
N GLY A 16 3.94 6.28 -1.00
CA GLY A 16 2.78 7.10 -0.70
C GLY A 16 1.53 6.29 -0.36
N PRO A 17 0.45 6.97 0.09
CA PRO A 17 -0.82 6.32 0.34
C PRO A 17 -1.44 5.85 -0.99
N LEU A 18 -1.62 4.53 -1.13
CA LEU A 18 -2.28 3.90 -2.28
C LEU A 18 -3.69 4.45 -2.52
N PHE A 19 -4.33 5.05 -1.53
CA PHE A 19 -5.63 5.69 -1.65
C PHE A 19 -5.67 6.80 -2.71
N THR A 20 -4.55 7.47 -3.00
CA THR A 20 -4.45 8.49 -4.06
C THR A 20 -4.64 7.92 -5.46
N PHE A 21 -4.47 6.60 -5.63
CA PHE A 21 -4.79 5.88 -6.87
C PHE A 21 -6.27 6.02 -7.26
N ALA A 22 -7.17 6.29 -6.31
CA ALA A 22 -8.57 6.59 -6.60
C ALA A 22 -8.73 7.80 -7.55
N ALA A 23 -7.87 8.81 -7.45
CA ALA A 23 -7.91 9.95 -8.36
C ALA A 23 -7.49 9.56 -9.78
N PHE A 24 -6.45 8.74 -9.92
CA PHE A 24 -6.04 8.20 -11.21
C PHE A 24 -7.12 7.32 -11.83
N LEU A 25 -7.75 6.46 -11.03
CA LEU A 25 -8.88 5.64 -11.44
C LEU A 25 -10.01 6.51 -12.00
N GLY A 26 -10.50 7.47 -11.21
CA GLY A 26 -11.55 8.39 -11.65
C GLY A 26 -11.19 9.17 -12.92
N ALA A 27 -9.91 9.55 -13.07
CA ALA A 27 -9.45 10.24 -14.27
C ALA A 27 -9.36 9.35 -15.51
N SER A 28 -8.98 8.08 -15.33
CA SER A 28 -8.79 7.09 -16.40
C SER A 28 -10.07 6.35 -16.80
N MET A 29 -11.19 6.59 -16.11
CA MET A 29 -12.48 5.97 -16.43
C MET A 29 -13.01 6.43 -17.79
N ASN A 30 -13.55 5.50 -18.57
CA ASN A 30 -14.21 5.80 -19.85
C ASN A 30 -15.68 6.22 -19.68
N THR A 31 -16.24 6.09 -18.48
CA THR A 31 -17.61 6.48 -18.15
C THR A 31 -17.61 7.83 -17.43
N ALA A 32 -18.47 8.76 -17.85
CA ALA A 32 -18.59 10.05 -17.22
C ALA A 32 -19.18 9.92 -15.79
N PRO A 33 -18.70 10.71 -14.80
CA PRO A 33 -17.65 11.72 -14.91
C PRO A 33 -16.23 11.11 -14.99
N SER A 34 -15.44 11.57 -15.97
CA SER A 34 -14.06 11.13 -16.22
C SER A 34 -13.07 12.31 -16.22
N GLY A 35 -11.77 12.04 -16.44
CA GLY A 35 -10.73 13.07 -16.42
C GLY A 35 -10.57 13.74 -15.05
N TRP A 36 -10.21 15.03 -15.03
CA TRP A 36 -9.99 15.75 -13.78
C TRP A 36 -11.20 15.71 -12.82
N ILE A 37 -12.41 15.80 -13.37
CA ILE A 37 -13.65 15.79 -12.56
C ILE A 37 -13.85 14.41 -11.93
N GLY A 38 -13.75 13.33 -12.72
CA GLY A 38 -13.83 11.97 -12.20
C GLY A 38 -12.78 11.70 -11.12
N GLY A 39 -11.54 12.17 -11.35
CA GLY A 39 -10.46 12.04 -10.38
C GLY A 39 -10.72 12.78 -9.06
N ILE A 40 -11.18 14.03 -9.10
CA ILE A 40 -11.54 14.80 -7.90
C ILE A 40 -12.70 14.12 -7.15
N VAL A 41 -13.73 13.66 -7.87
CA VAL A 41 -14.89 12.98 -7.25
C VAL A 41 -14.46 11.70 -6.54
N CYS A 42 -13.67 10.83 -7.18
CA CYS A 42 -13.17 9.61 -6.57
C CYS A 42 -12.22 9.89 -5.39
N LEU A 43 -11.39 10.92 -5.49
CA LEU A 43 -10.51 11.36 -4.40
C LEU A 43 -11.32 11.85 -3.20
N LEU A 44 -12.34 12.68 -3.42
CA LEU A 44 -13.21 13.14 -2.33
C LEU A 44 -13.98 11.96 -1.73
N ALA A 45 -14.50 11.05 -2.55
CA ALA A 45 -15.28 9.90 -2.08
C ALA A 45 -14.46 8.96 -1.19
N ILE A 46 -13.17 8.70 -1.50
CA ILE A 46 -12.34 7.82 -0.69
C ILE A 46 -11.92 8.45 0.65
N PHE A 47 -11.72 9.77 0.69
CA PHE A 47 -11.27 10.47 1.91
C PHE A 47 -12.41 11.04 2.76
N ALA A 48 -13.56 11.36 2.18
CA ALA A 48 -14.73 11.90 2.86
C ALA A 48 -15.14 11.10 4.11
N PRO A 49 -15.28 9.75 4.08
CA PRO A 49 -15.70 9.01 5.27
C PRO A 49 -14.71 9.17 6.44
N SER A 50 -13.41 9.16 6.17
CA SER A 50 -12.38 9.39 7.20
C SER A 50 -12.47 10.80 7.78
N PHE A 51 -12.65 11.82 6.94
CA PHE A 51 -12.83 13.19 7.41
C PHE A 51 -14.10 13.35 8.26
N LEU A 52 -15.21 12.76 7.84
CA LEU A 52 -16.47 12.79 8.58
C LEU A 52 -16.34 12.09 9.94
N LEU A 53 -15.63 10.97 10.01
CA LEU A 53 -15.36 10.29 11.29
C LEU A 53 -14.49 11.13 12.21
N VAL A 54 -13.45 11.80 11.70
CA VAL A 54 -12.58 12.67 12.51
C VAL A 54 -13.37 13.87 13.04
N VAL A 55 -14.05 14.61 12.16
CA VAL A 55 -14.83 15.79 12.53
C VAL A 55 -16.00 15.42 13.45
N GLY A 56 -16.70 14.33 13.14
CA GLY A 56 -17.83 13.83 13.93
C GLY A 56 -17.44 13.30 15.32
N SER A 57 -16.24 12.75 15.46
CA SER A 57 -15.73 12.24 16.76
C SER A 57 -15.08 13.32 17.62
N MET A 58 -14.58 14.40 17.01
CA MET A 58 -13.90 15.51 17.70
C MET A 58 -14.65 16.07 18.94
N PRO A 59 -15.96 16.41 18.90
CA PRO A 59 -16.67 16.92 20.07
C PRO A 59 -16.80 15.90 21.22
N PHE A 60 -16.69 14.61 20.91
CA PHE A 60 -16.82 13.52 21.89
C PHE A 60 -15.47 12.91 22.28
N TRP A 61 -14.36 13.43 21.73
CA TRP A 61 -13.04 12.80 21.81
C TRP A 61 -12.60 12.47 23.23
N GLU A 62 -12.74 13.41 24.17
CA GLU A 62 -12.31 13.22 25.55
C GLU A 62 -13.12 12.14 26.28
N ARG A 63 -14.42 12.00 25.96
CA ARG A 63 -15.28 10.94 26.51
C ARG A 63 -14.93 9.58 25.89
N LEU A 64 -14.70 9.56 24.57
CA LEU A 64 -14.32 8.37 23.82
C LEU A 64 -12.98 7.81 24.31
N ARG A 65 -12.00 8.69 24.50
CA ARG A 65 -10.65 8.34 24.95
C ARG A 65 -10.61 7.77 26.36
N ARG A 66 -11.52 8.18 27.25
CA ARG A 66 -11.59 7.68 28.64
C ARG A 66 -12.39 6.37 28.77
N ASN A 67 -13.10 5.95 27.72
CA ASN A 67 -13.87 4.72 27.73
C ASN A 67 -12.95 3.50 27.54
N THR A 68 -12.90 2.62 28.53
CA THR A 68 -12.06 1.41 28.53
C THR A 68 -12.41 0.43 27.42
N GLY A 69 -13.70 0.31 27.06
CA GLY A 69 -14.15 -0.53 25.96
C GLY A 69 -13.64 -0.04 24.61
N ILE A 70 -13.59 1.28 24.41
CA ILE A 70 -13.07 1.87 23.16
C ILE A 70 -11.56 1.73 23.08
N GLN A 71 -10.84 1.90 24.18
CA GLN A 71 -9.40 1.62 24.24
C GLN A 71 -9.09 0.16 23.91
N ALA A 72 -9.85 -0.78 24.48
CA ALA A 72 -9.69 -2.21 24.18
C ALA A 72 -10.01 -2.52 22.70
N ALA A 73 -11.05 -1.93 22.14
CA ALA A 73 -11.39 -2.06 20.73
C ALA A 73 -10.26 -1.52 19.81
N LEU A 74 -9.70 -0.35 20.12
CA LEU A 74 -8.58 0.23 19.36
C LEU A 74 -7.33 -0.65 19.44
N ALA A 75 -7.02 -1.23 20.61
CA ALA A 75 -5.93 -2.18 20.76
C ALA A 75 -6.17 -3.45 19.93
N GLY A 76 -7.39 -3.98 19.92
CA GLY A 76 -7.79 -5.12 19.11
C GLY A 76 -7.69 -4.83 17.60
N ILE A 77 -8.12 -3.64 17.16
CA ILE A 77 -7.97 -3.20 15.76
C ILE A 77 -6.49 -3.12 15.38
N ASN A 78 -5.64 -2.52 16.21
CA ASN A 78 -4.20 -2.47 15.94
C ASN A 78 -3.58 -3.86 15.85
N ALA A 79 -3.96 -4.78 16.74
CA ALA A 79 -3.50 -6.18 16.68
C ALA A 79 -3.98 -6.88 15.40
N ALA A 80 -5.24 -6.67 14.99
CA ALA A 80 -5.80 -7.22 13.77
C ALA A 80 -5.10 -6.68 12.51
N VAL A 81 -4.75 -5.39 12.48
CA VAL A 81 -3.98 -4.78 11.38
C VAL A 81 -2.60 -5.43 11.26
N VAL A 82 -1.89 -5.59 12.39
CA VAL A 82 -0.58 -6.29 12.38
C VAL A 82 -0.73 -7.73 11.89
N GLY A 83 -1.74 -8.45 12.36
CA GLY A 83 -2.04 -9.81 11.89
C GLY A 83 -2.36 -9.87 10.40
N LEU A 84 -3.12 -8.91 9.87
CA LEU A 84 -3.45 -8.81 8.45
C LEU A 84 -2.22 -8.48 7.61
N LEU A 85 -1.35 -7.57 8.06
CA LEU A 85 -0.09 -7.26 7.39
C LEU A 85 0.84 -8.48 7.36
N LEU A 86 0.91 -9.24 8.46
CA LEU A 86 1.67 -10.49 8.51
C LEU A 86 1.07 -11.55 7.57
N ALA A 87 -0.25 -11.68 7.55
CA ALA A 87 -0.94 -12.57 6.62
C ALA A 87 -0.67 -12.18 5.16
N ALA A 88 -0.71 -10.89 4.83
CA ALA A 88 -0.40 -10.36 3.51
C ALA A 88 1.07 -10.58 3.11
N LEU A 89 1.99 -10.47 4.09
CA LEU A 89 3.41 -10.78 3.90
C LEU A 89 3.61 -12.25 3.54
N TYR A 90 2.87 -13.16 4.18
CA TYR A 90 2.91 -14.58 3.82
C TYR A 90 2.23 -14.82 2.47
N GLN A 91 0.95 -14.47 2.36
CA GLN A 91 0.13 -14.66 1.16
C GLN A 91 -0.52 -13.32 0.75
N PRO A 92 -0.25 -12.78 -0.44
CA PRO A 92 0.48 -13.39 -1.56
C PRO A 92 1.99 -13.12 -1.58
N VAL A 93 2.51 -12.17 -0.79
CA VAL A 93 3.85 -11.61 -1.05
C VAL A 93 4.95 -12.66 -1.03
N TRP A 94 5.07 -13.45 0.04
CA TRP A 94 6.09 -14.48 0.14
C TRP A 94 5.87 -15.60 -0.86
N THR A 95 4.64 -16.14 -0.88
CA THR A 95 4.28 -17.30 -1.72
C THR A 95 4.33 -17.05 -3.23
N SER A 96 4.28 -15.78 -3.66
CA SER A 96 4.33 -15.42 -5.08
C SER A 96 5.69 -14.90 -5.52
N ALA A 97 6.63 -14.67 -4.59
CA ALA A 97 7.93 -14.08 -4.90
C ALA A 97 9.13 -15.03 -4.63
N ILE A 98 9.01 -15.96 -3.67
CA ILE A 98 10.13 -16.81 -3.24
C ILE A 98 9.84 -18.26 -3.57
N PHE A 99 10.48 -18.76 -4.64
CA PHE A 99 10.37 -20.15 -5.09
C PHE A 99 11.68 -20.92 -4.94
N GLN A 100 12.82 -20.23 -5.05
CA GLN A 100 14.16 -20.80 -4.99
C GLN A 100 15.01 -20.15 -3.90
N PRO A 101 16.11 -20.81 -3.46
CA PRO A 101 17.03 -20.22 -2.48
C PRO A 101 17.65 -18.88 -2.92
N GLN A 102 17.78 -18.65 -4.23
CA GLN A 102 18.31 -17.40 -4.79
C GLN A 102 17.34 -16.23 -4.57
N ASP A 103 16.04 -16.46 -4.73
CA ASP A 103 14.99 -15.46 -4.49
C ASP A 103 15.00 -14.98 -3.04
N PHE A 104 15.20 -15.91 -2.11
CA PHE A 104 15.37 -15.60 -0.70
C PHE A 104 16.60 -14.73 -0.44
N GLY A 105 17.73 -15.02 -1.11
CA GLY A 105 18.94 -14.21 -1.04
C GLY A 105 18.72 -12.78 -1.53
N LEU A 106 18.04 -12.62 -2.68
CA LEU A 106 17.67 -11.30 -3.20
C LEU A 106 16.73 -10.54 -2.26
N ALA A 107 15.72 -11.22 -1.69
CA ALA A 107 14.80 -10.63 -0.74
C ALA A 107 15.51 -10.13 0.52
N LEU A 108 16.49 -10.89 1.03
CA LEU A 108 17.29 -10.50 2.19
C LEU A 108 18.17 -9.28 1.88
N VAL A 109 18.82 -9.24 0.71
CA VAL A 109 19.61 -8.07 0.26
C VAL A 109 18.72 -6.84 0.12
N ALA A 110 17.53 -6.98 -0.48
CA ALA A 110 16.55 -5.90 -0.61
C ALA A 110 16.09 -5.39 0.77
N LEU A 111 15.85 -6.29 1.73
CA LEU A 111 15.48 -5.94 3.10
C LEU A 111 16.60 -5.15 3.81
N VAL A 112 17.85 -5.58 3.65
CA VAL A 112 19.02 -4.85 4.20
C VAL A 112 19.16 -3.48 3.56
N ALA A 113 18.99 -3.39 2.24
CA ALA A 113 19.03 -2.12 1.50
C ALA A 113 18.00 -1.11 2.00
N LEU A 114 16.79 -1.57 2.33
CA LEU A 114 15.72 -0.73 2.87
C LEU A 114 15.94 -0.37 4.34
N MET A 115 16.31 -1.32 5.19
CA MET A 115 16.39 -1.12 6.64
C MET A 115 17.68 -0.42 7.10
N PHE A 116 18.83 -0.84 6.56
CA PHE A 116 20.13 -0.34 7.00
C PHE A 116 20.63 0.81 6.12
N TRP A 117 20.55 0.67 4.80
CA TRP A 117 21.02 1.71 3.88
C TRP A 117 19.96 2.78 3.59
N LYS A 118 18.71 2.57 4.02
CA LYS A 118 17.59 3.51 3.83
C LYS A 118 17.45 3.97 2.38
N LEU A 119 17.78 3.07 1.44
CA LEU A 119 17.66 3.37 0.02
C LEU A 119 16.17 3.59 -0.30
N PRO A 120 15.86 4.55 -1.18
CA PRO A 120 14.48 4.79 -1.55
C PRO A 120 13.89 3.52 -2.21
N PRO A 121 12.64 3.15 -1.91
CA PRO A 121 12.04 1.89 -2.38
C PRO A 121 12.13 1.67 -3.89
N TRP A 122 11.98 2.73 -4.69
CA TRP A 122 12.06 2.64 -6.15
C TRP A 122 13.43 2.16 -6.65
N LEU A 123 14.54 2.55 -6.00
CA LEU A 123 15.88 2.06 -6.35
C LEU A 123 16.02 0.58 -6.05
N VAL A 124 15.49 0.14 -4.91
CA VAL A 124 15.54 -1.27 -4.51
C VAL A 124 14.73 -2.14 -5.46
N VAL A 125 13.55 -1.68 -5.90
CA VAL A 125 12.73 -2.38 -6.90
C VAL A 125 13.43 -2.50 -8.26
N LEU A 126 14.03 -1.41 -8.74
CA LEU A 126 14.78 -1.46 -10.01
C LEU A 126 16.02 -2.38 -9.90
N GLY A 127 16.74 -2.28 -8.78
CA GLY A 127 17.92 -3.10 -8.52
C GLY A 127 17.60 -4.59 -8.39
N SER A 128 16.55 -4.95 -7.65
CA SER A 128 16.11 -6.34 -7.51
C SER A 128 15.54 -6.90 -8.81
N GLY A 129 14.82 -6.09 -9.60
CA GLY A 129 14.35 -6.48 -10.93
C GLY A 129 15.49 -6.77 -11.90
N ALA A 130 16.52 -5.90 -11.95
CA ALA A 130 17.70 -6.12 -12.78
C ALA A 130 18.51 -7.35 -12.33
N ALA A 131 18.70 -7.53 -11.02
CA ALA A 131 19.42 -8.67 -10.46
C ALA A 131 18.67 -9.99 -10.73
N GLY A 132 17.35 -10.01 -10.57
CA GLY A 132 16.51 -11.17 -10.89
C GLY A 132 16.54 -11.52 -12.38
N TRP A 133 16.49 -10.51 -13.27
CA TRP A 133 16.61 -10.74 -14.71
C TRP A 133 17.96 -11.35 -15.09
N LEU A 134 19.06 -10.83 -14.55
CA LEU A 134 20.40 -11.37 -14.79
C LEU A 134 20.53 -12.82 -14.31
N LEU A 135 19.98 -13.14 -13.13
CA LEU A 135 19.97 -14.52 -12.61
C LEU A 135 19.11 -15.46 -13.47
N SER A 136 18.00 -14.97 -14.03
CA SER A 136 17.14 -15.77 -14.92
C SER A 136 17.73 -16.04 -16.31
N VAL A 137 18.71 -15.23 -16.74
CA VAL A 137 19.41 -15.39 -18.03
C VAL A 137 20.69 -16.22 -17.89
N ALA A 138 21.29 -16.24 -16.70
CA ALA A 138 22.54 -16.93 -16.42
C ALA A 138 22.38 -18.43 -16.03
N LEU A 139 21.15 -18.88 -15.78
CA LEU A 139 20.77 -20.25 -15.41
C LEU A 139 19.82 -20.84 -16.45
#